data_AF-A0A743EIP0-F1
#
_entry.id   AF-A0A743EIP0-F1
#
_cell.length_a   1.000
_cell.length_b   1.000
_cell.length_c   1.000
_cell.angle_alpha   90.00
_cell.angle_beta   90.00
_cell.angle_gamma   90.00
#
_symmetry.space_group_name_H-M   'P 1'
#
loop_
_entity.id
_entity.type
_entity.pdbx_description
1 polymer ?
#
loop_
_entity_poly.entity_id
_entity_poly.type
_entity_poly.pdbx_seq_one_letter_code
_entity_poly.pdbx_strand_id
1 'polypeptide(L)' 'VSDPEGGWRVMPLRRGHSGLERDIPQAEGIASDGRNSLWIVSEPDRFYRFSRTTTS' A
#
# COMPACT_ATOMS: atom_id res chain seq x y z
N VAL A 1 -2.41 -28.19 2.23
CA VAL A 1 -2.63 -26.93 1.49
C VAL A 1 -1.28 -26.48 1.01
N SER A 2 -1.04 -26.52 -0.30
CA SER A 2 0.29 -26.29 -0.86
C SER A 2 0.68 -24.82 -0.73
N ASP A 3 1.90 -24.56 -0.27
CA ASP A 3 2.56 -23.26 -0.30
C ASP A 3 3.04 -23.00 -1.75
N PRO A 4 2.50 -22.01 -2.48
CA PRO A 4 2.84 -21.81 -3.88
C PRO A 4 3.97 -20.77 -3.99
N GLU A 5 5.23 -21.19 -3.84
CA GLU A 5 6.46 -20.52 -4.34
C GLU A 5 6.62 -18.99 -4.21
N GLY A 6 5.89 -18.34 -3.32
CA GLY A 6 5.82 -16.89 -3.22
C GLY A 6 5.34 -16.48 -1.85
N GLY A 7 6.25 -16.51 -0.88
CA GLY A 7 5.94 -16.12 0.50
C GLY A 7 5.17 -14.80 0.57
N TRP A 8 4.27 -14.71 1.55
CA TRP A 8 3.49 -13.52 1.85
C TRP A 8 4.37 -12.27 1.81
N ARG A 9 4.05 -11.34 0.90
CA ARG A 9 4.74 -10.06 0.80
C ARG A 9 4.02 -9.05 1.68
N VAL A 10 4.77 -8.42 2.58
CA VAL A 10 4.26 -7.30 3.39
C VAL A 10 4.71 -5.99 2.80
N MET A 11 3.82 -5.02 2.90
CA MET A 11 4.08 -3.62 2.61
C MET A 11 4.09 -2.82 3.93
N PRO A 12 5.27 -2.45 4.46
CA PRO A 12 5.34 -1.60 5.64
C PRO A 12 4.75 -0.21 5.36
N LEU A 13 3.92 0.29 6.28
CA LEU A 13 3.34 1.63 6.23
C LEU A 13 4.22 2.67 6.94
N ARG A 14 5.54 2.53 6.78
CA ARG A 14 6.56 3.35 7.44
C ARG A 14 7.34 4.16 6.41
N ARG A 15 7.84 5.33 6.83
CA ARG A 15 8.75 6.18 6.08
C ARG A 15 9.92 5.37 5.53
N GLY A 16 10.28 5.64 4.27
CA GLY A 16 11.35 4.96 3.55
C GLY A 16 10.91 3.70 2.81
N HIS A 17 9.67 3.23 3.02
CA HIS A 17 9.10 2.08 2.30
C HIS A 17 8.08 2.52 1.28
N SER A 18 8.03 1.84 0.13
CA SER A 18 7.00 2.04 -0.90
C SER A 18 6.80 3.50 -1.34
N GLY A 19 7.88 4.29 -1.32
CA GLY A 19 7.85 5.72 -1.68
C GLY A 19 7.32 6.66 -0.59
N LEU A 20 7.09 6.18 0.64
CA LEU A 20 6.59 6.99 1.74
C LEU A 20 7.67 7.91 2.32
N GLU A 21 7.42 9.22 2.29
CA GLU A 21 8.24 10.21 3.00
C GLU A 21 7.90 10.28 4.51
N ARG A 22 6.75 9.75 4.90
CA ARG A 22 6.23 9.73 6.27
C ARG A 22 5.39 8.49 6.51
N ASP A 23 5.30 8.06 7.76
CA ASP A 23 4.47 6.93 8.16
C ASP A 23 2.99 7.19 7.83
N ILE A 24 2.24 6.12 7.58
CA ILE A 24 0.77 6.17 7.54
C ILE A 24 0.26 5.75 8.94
N PRO A 25 -0.24 6.68 9.76
CA PRO A 25 -0.76 6.37 11.09
C PRO A 25 -2.16 5.75 10.99
N GLN A 26 -2.50 4.79 11.86
CA GLN A 26 -3.87 4.30 12.03
C GLN A 26 -4.59 3.98 10.71
N ALA A 27 -4.00 3.11 9.89
CA ALA A 27 -4.66 2.64 8.68
C ALA A 27 -5.87 1.76 9.05
N GLU A 28 -7.01 2.01 8.43
CA GLU A 28 -8.27 1.32 8.75
C GLU A 28 -8.80 0.47 7.60
N GLY A 29 -8.48 0.84 6.36
CA GLY A 29 -9.03 0.18 5.19
C GLY A 29 -8.14 0.32 3.95
N ILE A 30 -8.34 -0.61 3.02
CA ILE A 30 -7.65 -0.65 1.73
C ILE A 30 -8.66 -0.85 0.61
N ALA A 31 -8.39 -0.27 -0.56
CA ALA A 31 -9.18 -0.49 -1.76
C ALA A 31 -8.27 -0.42 -3.01
N SER A 32 -8.57 -1.22 -4.02
CA SER A 32 -7.94 -1.07 -5.35
C SER A 32 -8.91 -0.44 -6.33
N ASP A 33 -8.39 0.31 -7.30
CA ASP A 33 -9.18 0.77 -8.44
C ASP A 33 -8.85 0.00 -9.73
N GLY A 34 -9.65 0.20 -10.78
CA GLY A 34 -9.42 -0.40 -12.10
C GLY A 34 -8.21 0.16 -12.86
N ARG A 35 -7.42 1.05 -12.24
CA ARG A 35 -6.23 1.71 -12.82
C ARG A 35 -4.94 1.28 -12.12
N ASN A 36 -4.94 0.12 -11.46
CA ASN A 36 -3.79 -0.41 -10.71
C ASN A 36 -3.30 0.55 -9.61
N SER A 37 -4.20 1.35 -9.03
CA SER A 37 -3.88 2.09 -7.81
C SER A 37 -4.36 1.31 -6.59
N LEU A 38 -3.58 1.37 -5.52
CA LEU A 38 -3.98 0.96 -4.17
C LEU A 38 -4.24 2.22 -3.35
N TRP A 39 -5.38 2.23 -2.67
CA TRP A 39 -5.81 3.28 -1.77
C TRP A 39 -5.79 2.76 -0.34
N ILE A 40 -5.28 3.57 0.59
CA ILE A 40 -5.32 3.31 2.02
C ILE A 40 -6.02 4.49 2.70
N VAL A 41 -6.99 4.20 3.56
CA VAL A 41 -7.64 5.20 4.42
C VAL A 41 -7.04 5.13 5.83
N SER A 42 -6.80 6.29 6.43
CA SER A 42 -6.14 6.40 7.73
C SER A 42 -6.65 7.61 8.52
N GLU A 43 -6.69 7.48 9.83
CA GLU A 43 -7.17 8.56 10.69
C GLU A 43 -6.13 9.65 10.97
N PRO A 44 -6.59 10.90 11.24
CA PRO A 44 -7.92 11.42 10.92
C PRO A 44 -7.99 11.87 9.45
N ASP A 45 -9.00 11.40 8.73
CA ASP A 45 -9.41 11.86 7.39
C ASP A 45 -8.32 11.87 6.30
N ARG A 46 -7.46 10.85 6.26
CA ARG A 46 -6.38 10.75 5.27
C ARG A 46 -6.63 9.66 4.24
N PHE A 47 -6.33 9.99 2.98
CA PHE A 47 -6.30 9.06 1.87
C PHE A 47 -4.90 9.05 1.26
N TYR A 48 -4.32 7.85 1.14
CA TYR A 48 -3.04 7.63 0.49
C TYR A 48 -3.27 6.81 -0.78
N ARG A 49 -2.71 7.28 -1.89
CA ARG A 49 -2.78 6.58 -3.17
C ARG A 49 -1.39 6.10 -3.57
N PHE A 50 -1.25 4.81 -3.78
CA PHE A 50 -0.10 4.19 -4.38
C PHE A 50 -0.43 3.89 -5.83
N SER A 51 0.28 4.52 -6.75
CA SER A 51 0.22 4.19 -8.17
C SER A 51 1.44 3.38 -8.55
N ARG A 52 1.25 2.41 -9.46
CA ARG A 52 2.39 1.72 -10.07
C ARG A 52 3.12 2.67 -11.00
N THR A 53 4.33 3.07 -10.61
CA THR A 53 5.25 3.73 -11.54
C THR A 53 5.73 2.66 -12.51
N THR A 54 5.22 2.72 -13.73
CA THR A 54 5.72 1.86 -14.80
C THR A 54 6.94 2.57 -15.35
N THR A 55 8.12 2.30 -14.77
CA THR A 55 9.37 2.69 -15.40
C THR A 55 9.43 1.94 -16.73
N SER A 56 9.24 2.67 -17.84
CA SER A 56 9.45 2.16 -19.20
C SER A 56 10.93 1.87 -19.45
#